data_AF-X1P8F1-F1
#
_entry.id   AF-X1P8F1-F1
#
_cell.length_a   1.000
_cell.length_b   1.000
_cell.length_c   1.000
_cell.angle_alpha   90.00
_cell.angle_beta   90.00
_cell.angle_gamma   90.00
#
_symmetry.space_group_name_H-M   'P 1'
#
loop_
_entity.id
_entity.type
_entity.pdbx_description
1 polymer ?
#
loop_
_entity_poly.entity_id
_entity_poly.type
_entity_poly.pdbx_seq_one_letter_code
_entity_poly.pdbx_strand_id
1 'polypeptide(L)'
;AQDSHTCPWREMPMLDKDQRVLEALARAREEHQELAGELDFYRALATVQFRAKAQLSAYVKVHDEAVMRQRLEDGMPQLTFGQLAIDPATLARLVNDIVDVMVHHDPDWAQTAERVEEPAADELMQLARQAFDGQPQWAQAERSASGLIALAVELALIPYLEWTSEALMPHLDQSLWRRCYCPLCGASP
;
A
#
# COMPACT_ATOMS: atom_id res chain seq x y z
N ALA A 1 -20.69 -5.41 36.07
CA ALA A 1 -20.13 -4.12 35.64
C ALA A 1 -18.94 -4.46 34.75
N GLN A 2 -19.06 -4.16 33.47
CA GLN A 2 -18.09 -4.48 32.43
C GLN A 2 -16.97 -3.44 32.48
N ASP A 3 -15.75 -3.88 32.75
CA ASP A 3 -14.56 -3.06 32.52
C ASP A 3 -14.14 -3.20 31.06
N SER A 4 -14.02 -2.03 30.45
CA SER A 4 -13.63 -1.76 29.07
C SER A 4 -12.23 -2.27 28.76
N HIS A 5 -12.15 -3.32 27.94
CA HIS A 5 -10.95 -3.62 27.15
C HIS A 5 -10.79 -2.58 26.05
N THR A 6 -10.11 -1.47 26.33
CA THR A 6 -9.54 -0.61 25.29
C THR A 6 -8.27 -1.27 24.76
N CYS A 7 -8.33 -1.77 23.53
CA CYS A 7 -7.17 -2.26 22.82
C CYS A 7 -6.09 -1.17 22.69
N PRO A 8 -4.84 -1.41 23.10
CA PRO A 8 -3.78 -0.40 23.09
C PRO A 8 -3.31 0.01 21.68
N TRP A 9 -3.80 -0.64 20.61
CA TRP A 9 -3.50 -0.32 19.21
C TRP A 9 -4.48 0.67 18.55
N ARG A 10 -5.45 1.23 19.29
CA ARG A 10 -6.57 1.97 18.69
C ARG A 10 -6.23 3.38 18.20
N GLU A 11 -5.10 3.97 18.62
CA GLU A 11 -4.72 5.34 18.23
C GLU A 11 -3.20 5.47 18.10
N MET A 12 -2.61 4.92 17.02
CA MET A 12 -1.27 5.35 16.59
C MET A 12 -1.41 6.60 15.73
N PRO A 13 -0.69 7.71 16.03
CA PRO A 13 -0.80 8.93 15.26
C PRO A 13 -0.28 8.70 13.84
N MET A 14 -1.08 9.08 12.85
CA MET A 14 -0.67 9.13 11.44
C MET A 14 0.44 10.19 11.28
N LEU A 15 1.33 10.00 10.30
CA LEU A 15 2.41 10.97 10.04
C LEU A 15 1.81 12.29 9.54
N ASP A 16 2.45 13.42 9.87
CA ASP A 16 1.98 14.77 9.49
C ASP A 16 1.72 14.90 7.97
N LYS A 17 2.52 14.23 7.15
CA LYS A 17 2.35 14.25 5.69
C LYS A 17 1.09 13.51 5.23
N ASP A 18 0.73 12.42 5.90
CA ASP A 18 -0.44 11.59 5.58
C ASP A 18 -1.72 12.37 5.92
N GLN A 19 -1.70 13.03 7.08
CA GLN A 19 -2.77 13.93 7.51
C GLN A 19 -3.00 15.07 6.50
N ARG A 20 -1.92 15.67 5.98
CA ARG A 20 -2.03 16.71 4.94
C ARG A 20 -2.66 16.20 3.65
N VAL A 21 -2.44 14.95 3.26
CA VAL A 21 -3.10 14.33 2.10
C VAL A 21 -4.60 14.19 2.35
N LEU A 22 -5.01 13.70 3.52
CA LEU A 22 -6.43 13.58 3.88
C LEU A 22 -7.14 14.94 3.91
N GLU A 23 -6.48 15.97 4.43
CA GLU A 23 -6.99 17.35 4.42
C GLU A 23 -7.10 17.94 3.01
N ALA A 24 -6.13 17.64 2.14
CA ALA A 24 -6.18 18.07 0.74
C ALA A 24 -7.36 17.41 0.01
N LEU A 25 -7.59 16.10 0.21
CA LEU A 25 -8.74 15.40 -0.35
C LEU A 25 -10.07 15.95 0.19
N ALA A 26 -10.15 16.25 1.48
CA ALA A 26 -11.34 16.85 2.08
C ALA A 26 -11.66 18.23 1.49
N ARG A 27 -10.63 19.07 1.29
CA ARG A 27 -10.79 20.38 0.65
C ARG A 27 -11.19 20.26 -0.82
N ALA A 28 -10.52 19.39 -1.57
CA ALA A 28 -10.84 19.15 -2.97
C ALA A 28 -12.30 18.71 -3.13
N ARG A 29 -12.83 17.91 -2.19
CA ARG A 29 -14.24 17.49 -2.18
C ARG A 29 -15.21 18.67 -2.00
N GLU A 30 -14.85 19.65 -1.17
CA GLU A 30 -15.67 20.87 -0.98
C GLU A 30 -15.64 21.77 -2.21
N GLU A 31 -14.49 21.88 -2.87
CA GLU A 31 -14.26 22.71 -4.07
C GLU A 31 -14.85 22.07 -5.35
N HIS A 32 -14.82 20.73 -5.44
CA HIS A 32 -15.22 19.95 -6.60
C HIS A 32 -16.33 18.95 -6.25
N GLN A 33 -17.53 19.48 -5.96
CA GLN A 33 -18.68 18.66 -5.56
C GLN A 33 -19.10 17.66 -6.64
N GLU A 34 -18.81 17.95 -7.91
CA GLU A 34 -19.04 17.04 -9.03
C GLU A 34 -18.20 15.76 -8.98
N LEU A 35 -17.11 15.74 -8.20
CA LEU A 35 -16.24 14.59 -7.98
C LEU A 35 -16.36 14.03 -6.55
N ALA A 36 -17.41 14.40 -5.81
CA ALA A 36 -17.51 14.08 -4.39
C ALA A 36 -17.46 12.57 -4.12
N GLY A 37 -18.05 11.74 -4.99
CA GLY A 37 -18.04 10.29 -4.84
C GLY A 37 -16.64 9.68 -4.99
N GLU A 38 -15.91 10.09 -6.03
CA GLU A 38 -14.55 9.66 -6.31
C GLU A 38 -13.58 10.15 -5.22
N LEU A 39 -13.73 11.39 -4.77
CA LEU A 39 -12.89 11.95 -3.71
C LEU A 39 -13.17 11.30 -2.34
N ASP A 40 -14.43 10.96 -2.06
CA ASP A 40 -14.78 10.19 -0.86
C ASP A 40 -14.16 8.78 -0.91
N PHE A 41 -14.14 8.13 -2.09
CA PHE A 41 -13.45 6.85 -2.30
C PHE A 41 -11.95 6.94 -2.02
N TYR A 42 -11.25 7.87 -2.68
CA TYR A 42 -9.81 8.03 -2.49
C TYR A 42 -9.45 8.39 -1.04
N ARG A 43 -10.28 9.18 -0.37
CA ARG A 43 -10.08 9.50 1.05
C ARG A 43 -10.26 8.29 1.94
N ALA A 44 -11.27 7.44 1.69
CA ALA A 44 -11.48 6.21 2.42
C ALA A 44 -10.31 5.24 2.23
N LEU A 45 -9.86 5.04 0.99
CA LEU A 45 -8.72 4.19 0.65
C LEU A 45 -7.43 4.68 1.32
N ALA A 46 -7.12 5.98 1.19
CA ALA A 46 -5.94 6.58 1.83
C ALA A 46 -5.99 6.44 3.35
N THR A 47 -7.17 6.59 3.96
CA THR A 47 -7.33 6.41 5.42
C THR A 47 -6.96 4.99 5.87
N VAL A 48 -7.42 3.96 5.14
CA VAL A 48 -7.07 2.55 5.43
C VAL A 48 -5.57 2.33 5.26
N GLN A 49 -4.99 2.82 4.16
CA GLN A 49 -3.57 2.70 3.86
C GLN A 49 -2.68 3.40 4.90
N PHE A 50 -2.99 4.63 5.30
CA PHE A 50 -2.20 5.38 6.29
C PHE A 50 -2.28 4.78 7.69
N ARG A 51 -3.43 4.22 8.07
CA ARG A 51 -3.55 3.47 9.33
C ARG A 51 -2.68 2.22 9.32
N ALA A 52 -2.68 1.46 8.22
CA ALA A 52 -1.80 0.31 8.07
C ALA A 52 -0.33 0.74 8.13
N LYS A 53 0.02 1.82 7.44
CA LYS A 53 1.37 2.39 7.45
C LYS A 53 1.83 2.78 8.85
N ALA A 54 0.98 3.46 9.63
CA ALA A 54 1.29 3.87 10.99
C ALA A 54 1.55 2.68 11.94
N GLN A 55 0.99 1.51 11.64
CA GLN A 55 1.21 0.28 12.40
C GLN A 55 2.48 -0.47 11.98
N LEU A 56 3.11 -0.10 10.86
CA LEU A 56 4.37 -0.67 10.44
C LEU A 56 5.45 -0.22 11.43
N SER A 57 5.85 -1.18 12.27
CA SER A 57 6.93 -1.04 13.25
C SER A 57 8.19 -1.81 12.84
N ALA A 58 8.16 -2.42 11.66
CA ALA A 58 9.24 -3.25 11.17
C ALA A 58 10.54 -2.45 11.05
N TYR A 59 11.67 -3.15 11.11
CA TYR A 59 12.96 -2.57 10.80
C TYR A 59 13.16 -2.67 9.28
N VAL A 60 13.36 -1.54 8.57
CA VAL A 60 13.86 -1.61 7.18
C VAL A 60 15.32 -2.01 7.27
N LYS A 61 15.66 -3.17 6.69
CA LYS A 61 17.07 -3.51 6.50
C LYS A 61 17.65 -2.66 5.38
N VAL A 62 18.25 -1.55 5.76
CA VAL A 62 19.04 -0.68 4.89
C VAL A 62 20.36 -1.37 4.56
N HIS A 63 20.75 -1.35 3.29
CA HIS A 63 22.10 -1.76 2.88
C HIS A 63 23.12 -0.74 3.40
N ASP A 64 24.40 -1.11 3.53
CA ASP A 64 25.41 -0.09 3.80
C ASP A 64 25.50 0.92 2.64
N GLU A 65 25.98 2.14 2.92
CA GLU A 65 26.00 3.23 1.94
C GLU A 65 26.82 2.88 0.69
N ALA A 66 27.88 2.08 0.82
CA ALA A 66 28.70 1.68 -0.31
C ALA A 66 27.94 0.72 -1.24
N VAL A 67 27.20 -0.24 -0.68
CA VAL A 67 26.32 -1.13 -1.43
C VAL A 67 25.17 -0.35 -2.07
N MET A 68 24.55 0.59 -1.35
CA MET A 68 23.47 1.42 -1.92
C MET A 68 23.95 2.21 -3.13
N ARG A 69 25.12 2.86 -3.01
CA ARG A 69 25.76 3.60 -4.10
C ARG A 69 26.05 2.69 -5.30
N GLN A 70 26.71 1.55 -5.07
CA GLN A 70 27.04 0.60 -6.13
C GLN A 70 25.78 0.16 -6.90
N ARG A 71 24.70 -0.17 -6.17
CA ARG A 71 23.41 -0.53 -6.78
C ARG A 71 22.84 0.60 -7.64
N LEU A 72 22.93 1.86 -7.20
CA LEU A 72 22.47 3.00 -8.00
C LEU A 72 23.27 3.13 -9.30
N GLU A 73 24.59 3.03 -9.23
CA GLU A 73 25.49 3.10 -10.40
C GLU A 73 25.20 1.96 -11.39
N ASP A 74 24.94 0.76 -10.88
CA ASP A 74 24.58 -0.40 -11.69
C ASP A 74 23.16 -0.33 -12.26
N GLY A 75 22.33 0.63 -11.80
CA GLY A 75 20.92 0.73 -12.19
C GLY A 75 20.03 -0.31 -11.52
N MET A 76 20.42 -0.86 -10.38
CA MET A 76 19.63 -1.83 -9.62
C MET A 76 18.73 -1.13 -8.60
N PRO A 77 17.43 -1.49 -8.50
CA PRO A 77 16.55 -1.00 -7.45
C PRO A 77 17.09 -1.32 -6.05
N GLN A 78 16.85 -0.46 -5.07
CA GLN A 78 17.35 -0.65 -3.70
C GLN A 78 16.57 -1.67 -2.89
N LEU A 79 15.33 -1.93 -3.29
CA LEU A 79 14.37 -2.74 -2.56
C LEU A 79 14.06 -4.02 -3.30
N THR A 80 13.99 -5.11 -2.54
CA THR A 80 13.46 -6.40 -2.98
C THR A 80 12.18 -6.70 -2.20
N PHE A 81 11.30 -7.54 -2.75
CA PHE A 81 10.05 -7.91 -2.07
C PHE A 81 10.28 -8.45 -0.64
N GLY A 82 11.33 -9.24 -0.43
CA GLY A 82 11.65 -9.81 0.88
C GLY A 82 12.02 -8.77 1.93
N GLN A 83 12.46 -7.57 1.53
CA GLN A 83 12.79 -6.47 2.43
C GLN A 83 11.56 -5.68 2.90
N LEU A 84 10.38 -5.89 2.29
CA LEU A 84 9.14 -5.29 2.77
C LEU A 84 8.65 -5.89 4.09
N ALA A 85 9.18 -7.06 4.48
CA ALA A 85 8.85 -7.77 5.72
C ALA A 85 7.33 -7.91 5.94
N ILE A 86 6.59 -8.18 4.86
CA ILE A 86 5.13 -8.29 4.88
C ILE A 86 4.73 -9.50 5.73
N ASP A 87 3.97 -9.24 6.79
CA ASP A 87 3.29 -10.27 7.56
C ASP A 87 2.02 -10.73 6.82
N PRO A 88 1.87 -12.02 6.47
CA PRO A 88 0.75 -12.49 5.67
C PRO A 88 -0.62 -12.21 6.31
N ALA A 89 -0.74 -12.31 7.65
CA ALA A 89 -1.99 -12.05 8.34
C ALA A 89 -2.36 -10.55 8.31
N THR A 90 -1.37 -9.68 8.43
CA THR A 90 -1.54 -8.22 8.31
C THR A 90 -1.91 -7.84 6.88
N LEU A 91 -1.28 -8.45 5.87
CA LEU A 91 -1.65 -8.27 4.47
C LEU A 91 -3.11 -8.68 4.24
N ALA A 92 -3.52 -9.86 4.70
CA ALA A 92 -4.89 -10.36 4.51
C ALA A 92 -5.96 -9.42 5.11
N ARG A 93 -5.70 -8.89 6.32
CA ARG A 93 -6.60 -7.89 6.93
C ARG A 93 -6.67 -6.62 6.10
N LEU A 94 -5.54 -6.09 5.66
CA LEU A 94 -5.49 -4.87 4.85
C LEU A 94 -6.20 -5.05 3.50
N VAL A 95 -6.02 -6.21 2.85
CA VAL A 95 -6.73 -6.55 1.61
C VAL A 95 -8.24 -6.54 1.84
N ASN A 96 -8.73 -7.18 2.90
CA ASN A 96 -10.15 -7.18 3.25
C ASN A 96 -10.69 -5.77 3.56
N ASP A 97 -9.93 -4.93 4.27
CA ASP A 97 -10.32 -3.53 4.54
C ASP A 97 -10.43 -2.69 3.25
N ILE A 98 -9.53 -2.93 2.29
CA ILE A 98 -9.54 -2.27 0.97
C ILE A 98 -10.72 -2.76 0.13
N VAL A 99 -10.99 -4.07 0.10
CA VAL A 99 -12.18 -4.63 -0.56
C VAL A 99 -13.46 -4.01 -0.01
N ASP A 100 -13.55 -3.82 1.31
CA ASP A 100 -14.70 -3.17 1.94
C ASP A 100 -14.89 -1.72 1.47
N VAL A 101 -13.79 -0.96 1.31
CA VAL A 101 -13.84 0.39 0.71
C VAL A 101 -14.33 0.32 -0.74
N MET A 102 -13.79 -0.59 -1.56
CA MET A 102 -14.17 -0.71 -2.96
C MET A 102 -15.64 -1.07 -3.14
N VAL A 103 -16.14 -2.05 -2.38
CA VAL A 103 -17.55 -2.49 -2.41
C VAL A 103 -18.50 -1.39 -1.90
N HIS A 104 -18.08 -0.61 -0.91
CA HIS A 104 -18.89 0.50 -0.39
C HIS A 104 -19.14 1.57 -1.45
N HIS A 105 -18.13 1.89 -2.26
CA HIS A 105 -18.19 2.94 -3.28
C HIS A 105 -18.70 2.45 -4.63
N ASP A 106 -18.58 1.16 -4.94
CA ASP A 106 -19.15 0.53 -6.13
C ASP A 106 -19.80 -0.81 -5.73
N PRO A 107 -21.11 -0.81 -5.40
CA PRO A 107 -21.84 -2.00 -4.97
C PRO A 107 -21.94 -3.11 -6.02
N ASP A 108 -21.60 -2.86 -7.30
CA ASP A 108 -21.55 -3.92 -8.30
C ASP A 108 -20.51 -4.99 -7.91
N TRP A 109 -19.45 -4.59 -7.19
CA TRP A 109 -18.45 -5.51 -6.64
C TRP A 109 -18.99 -6.38 -5.51
N ALA A 110 -20.10 -6.03 -4.85
CA ALA A 110 -20.64 -6.82 -3.75
C ALA A 110 -21.02 -8.24 -4.17
N GLN A 111 -21.39 -8.43 -5.45
CA GLN A 111 -21.76 -9.73 -6.01
C GLN A 111 -20.56 -10.64 -6.28
N THR A 112 -19.36 -10.05 -6.38
CA THR A 112 -18.10 -10.75 -6.66
C THR A 112 -17.13 -10.71 -5.48
N ALA A 113 -17.42 -9.94 -4.43
CA ALA A 113 -16.58 -9.80 -3.26
C ALA A 113 -16.65 -11.06 -2.39
N GLU A 114 -15.65 -11.92 -2.55
CA GLU A 114 -15.37 -12.99 -1.60
C GLU A 114 -14.40 -12.47 -0.52
N ARG A 115 -14.71 -12.75 0.75
CA ARG A 115 -13.80 -12.43 1.86
C ARG A 115 -12.60 -13.36 1.77
N VAL A 116 -11.42 -12.82 2.02
CA VAL A 116 -10.22 -13.65 2.10
C VAL A 116 -10.21 -14.36 3.46
N GLU A 117 -10.38 -15.69 3.45
CA GLU A 117 -10.26 -16.55 4.63
C GLU A 117 -8.79 -16.91 4.92
N GLU A 118 -8.48 -17.32 6.17
CA GLU A 118 -7.11 -17.52 6.65
C GLU A 118 -6.26 -18.66 6.03
N PRO A 119 -6.73 -19.60 5.17
CA PRO A 119 -5.81 -20.43 4.37
C PRO A 119 -5.33 -19.78 3.06
N ALA A 120 -5.79 -18.57 2.70
CA ALA A 120 -5.41 -17.88 1.46
C ALA A 120 -4.14 -17.00 1.58
N ALA A 121 -3.45 -17.04 2.72
CA ALA A 121 -2.28 -16.19 2.99
C ALA A 121 -1.12 -16.40 1.99
N ASP A 122 -0.84 -17.64 1.60
CA ASP A 122 0.22 -17.96 0.63
C ASP A 122 -0.12 -17.43 -0.77
N GLU A 123 -1.39 -17.50 -1.17
CA GLU A 123 -1.89 -16.97 -2.44
C GLU A 123 -1.79 -15.44 -2.47
N LEU A 124 -2.21 -14.76 -1.39
CA LEU A 124 -2.04 -13.31 -1.26
C LEU A 124 -0.57 -12.89 -1.35
N MET A 125 0.33 -13.65 -0.72
CA MET A 125 1.77 -13.38 -0.78
C MET A 125 2.33 -13.58 -2.20
N GLN A 126 1.81 -14.56 -2.94
CA GLN A 126 2.16 -14.76 -4.34
C GLN A 126 1.68 -13.61 -5.22
N LEU A 127 0.42 -13.18 -5.06
CA LEU A 127 -0.13 -12.01 -5.76
C LEU A 127 0.65 -10.74 -5.43
N ALA A 128 0.98 -10.53 -4.16
CA ALA A 128 1.77 -9.39 -3.71
C ALA A 128 3.15 -9.37 -4.36
N ARG A 129 3.80 -10.53 -4.49
CA ARG A 129 5.09 -10.63 -5.20
C ARG A 129 4.96 -10.30 -6.68
N GLN A 130 3.94 -10.84 -7.35
CA GLN A 130 3.69 -10.55 -8.77
C GLN A 130 3.43 -9.06 -9.02
N ALA A 131 2.61 -8.44 -8.16
CA ALA A 131 2.35 -7.01 -8.17
C ALA A 131 3.63 -6.20 -7.99
N PHE A 132 4.47 -6.55 -7.01
CA PHE A 132 5.76 -5.88 -6.77
C PHE A 132 6.72 -5.99 -7.95
N ASP A 133 6.79 -7.16 -8.60
CA ASP A 133 7.68 -7.42 -9.73
C ASP A 133 7.21 -6.74 -11.04
N GLY A 134 6.18 -5.87 -10.97
CA GLY A 134 5.71 -5.07 -12.10
C GLY A 134 4.85 -5.87 -13.08
N GLN A 135 4.15 -6.90 -12.60
CA GLN A 135 3.09 -7.59 -13.34
C GLN A 135 1.73 -7.03 -12.88
N PRO A 136 1.30 -5.87 -13.38
CA PRO A 136 0.02 -5.29 -13.00
C PRO A 136 -1.11 -6.23 -13.39
N GLN A 137 -1.80 -6.74 -12.38
CA GLN A 137 -2.98 -7.59 -12.48
C GLN A 137 -4.20 -6.73 -12.85
N TRP A 138 -4.20 -5.42 -12.56
CA TRP A 138 -5.31 -4.52 -12.90
C TRP A 138 -5.63 -4.46 -14.40
N ALA A 139 -4.63 -4.62 -15.27
CA ALA A 139 -4.84 -4.64 -16.72
C ALA A 139 -5.58 -5.89 -17.21
N GLN A 140 -5.62 -6.94 -16.38
CA GLN A 140 -6.32 -8.19 -16.62
C GLN A 140 -7.50 -8.39 -15.66
N ALA A 141 -7.82 -7.40 -14.82
CA ALA A 141 -8.93 -7.47 -13.89
C ALA A 141 -10.25 -7.42 -14.67
N GLU A 142 -10.73 -8.60 -15.05
CA GLU A 142 -12.15 -8.80 -15.32
C GLU A 142 -12.95 -8.38 -14.06
N ARG A 143 -14.21 -7.97 -14.23
CA ARG A 143 -15.12 -7.76 -13.08
C ARG A 143 -15.45 -9.10 -12.42
N SER A 144 -14.46 -9.68 -11.75
CA SER A 144 -14.49 -10.98 -11.10
C SER A 144 -13.95 -10.87 -9.67
N ALA A 145 -14.22 -11.88 -8.85
CA ALA A 145 -13.69 -11.97 -7.50
C ALA A 145 -12.17 -11.92 -7.48
N SER A 146 -11.51 -12.67 -8.38
CA SER A 146 -10.05 -12.72 -8.49
C SER A 146 -9.46 -11.38 -8.93
N GLY A 147 -10.11 -10.67 -9.85
CA GLY A 147 -9.69 -9.33 -10.28
C GLY A 147 -9.76 -8.30 -9.16
N LEU A 148 -10.84 -8.34 -8.37
CA LEU A 148 -11.02 -7.47 -7.19
C LEU A 148 -9.93 -7.72 -6.14
N ILE A 149 -9.66 -8.97 -5.80
CA ILE A 149 -8.62 -9.34 -4.82
C ILE A 149 -7.23 -8.94 -5.32
N ALA A 150 -6.92 -9.19 -6.60
CA ALA A 150 -5.62 -8.81 -7.15
C ALA A 150 -5.39 -7.29 -7.08
N LEU A 151 -6.40 -6.49 -7.43
CA LEU A 151 -6.32 -5.03 -7.29
C LEU A 151 -6.20 -4.60 -5.82
N ALA A 152 -6.95 -5.22 -4.91
CA ALA A 152 -6.83 -4.94 -3.48
C ALA A 152 -5.44 -5.27 -2.92
N VAL A 153 -4.80 -6.35 -3.41
CA VAL A 153 -3.41 -6.71 -3.06
C VAL A 153 -2.42 -5.66 -3.56
N GLU A 154 -2.55 -5.18 -4.79
CA GLU A 154 -1.71 -4.09 -5.31
C GLU A 154 -1.83 -2.83 -4.44
N LEU A 155 -3.06 -2.44 -4.10
CA LEU A 155 -3.32 -1.30 -3.23
C LEU A 155 -2.82 -1.53 -1.80
N ALA A 156 -2.82 -2.76 -1.32
CA ALA A 156 -2.32 -3.13 0.01
C ALA A 156 -0.78 -3.06 0.11
N LEU A 157 -0.05 -3.05 -1.01
CA LEU A 157 1.41 -2.87 -1.02
C LEU A 157 1.83 -1.42 -0.80
N ILE A 158 0.97 -0.44 -1.11
CA ILE A 158 1.28 0.99 -1.07
C ILE A 158 1.83 1.41 0.32
N PRO A 159 1.21 1.06 1.46
CA PRO A 159 1.74 1.40 2.79
C PRO A 159 3.17 0.90 3.04
N TYR A 160 3.49 -0.32 2.62
CA TYR A 160 4.81 -0.91 2.80
C TYR A 160 5.86 -0.21 1.93
N LEU A 161 5.50 0.11 0.69
CA LEU A 161 6.36 0.84 -0.24
C LEU A 161 6.62 2.27 0.23
N GLU A 162 5.59 2.99 0.66
CA GLU A 162 5.70 4.36 1.18
C GLU A 162 6.58 4.40 2.43
N TRP A 163 6.29 3.55 3.42
CA TRP A 163 7.06 3.50 4.65
C TRP A 163 8.53 3.17 4.40
N THR A 164 8.79 2.21 3.50
CA THR A 164 10.16 1.86 3.11
C THR A 164 10.86 2.98 2.34
N SER A 165 10.12 3.70 1.49
CA SER A 165 10.61 4.87 0.77
C SER A 165 11.03 5.99 1.72
N GLU A 166 10.22 6.28 2.72
CA GLU A 166 10.55 7.30 3.74
C GLU A 166 11.83 6.98 4.50
N ALA A 167 12.08 5.70 4.77
CA ALA A 167 13.29 5.26 5.44
C ALA A 167 14.52 5.28 4.53
N LEU A 168 14.39 4.94 3.24
CA LEU A 168 15.54 4.75 2.34
C LEU A 168 15.90 6.00 1.53
N MET A 169 14.92 6.79 1.10
CA MET A 169 15.12 7.93 0.20
C MET A 169 16.14 8.97 0.71
N PRO A 170 16.20 9.31 2.02
CA PRO A 170 17.21 10.25 2.53
C PRO A 170 18.67 9.80 2.31
N HIS A 171 18.89 8.50 2.11
CA HIS A 171 20.22 7.90 1.93
C HIS A 171 20.58 7.70 0.45
N LEU A 172 19.68 8.04 -0.49
CA LEU A 172 19.91 7.84 -1.92
C LEU A 172 20.40 9.12 -2.59
N ASP A 173 21.60 9.05 -3.17
CA ASP A 173 22.06 10.05 -4.13
C ASP A 173 21.36 9.84 -5.48
N GLN A 174 20.20 10.46 -5.62
CA GLN A 174 19.37 10.37 -6.82
C GLN A 174 20.08 10.92 -8.09
N SER A 175 21.15 11.71 -7.95
CA SER A 175 21.91 12.21 -9.10
C SER A 175 22.66 11.11 -9.86
N LEU A 176 22.88 9.95 -9.21
CA LEU A 176 23.48 8.77 -9.81
C LEU A 176 22.49 7.97 -10.66
N TRP A 177 21.19 8.22 -10.51
CA TRP A 177 20.15 7.42 -11.16
C TRP A 177 19.77 7.99 -12.53
N ARG A 178 19.92 7.19 -13.59
CA ARG A 178 19.60 7.57 -14.98
C ARG A 178 18.65 6.60 -15.67
N ARG A 179 17.83 5.88 -14.90
CA ARG A 179 16.86 4.91 -15.41
C ARG A 179 15.46 5.51 -15.43
N CYS A 180 14.61 4.99 -16.31
CA CYS A 180 13.20 5.39 -16.46
C CYS A 180 12.25 4.63 -15.52
N TYR A 181 12.76 4.10 -14.42
CA TYR A 181 11.98 3.42 -13.37
C TYR A 181 12.49 3.84 -12.00
N CYS A 182 11.70 3.59 -10.96
CA CYS A 182 11.97 4.01 -9.60
C CYS A 182 13.29 3.39 -9.06
N PRO A 183 14.22 4.20 -8.50
CA PRO A 183 15.46 3.70 -7.90
C PRO A 183 15.23 2.82 -6.67
N LEU A 184 14.06 2.95 -6.04
CA LEU A 184 13.72 2.18 -4.85
C LEU A 184 13.23 0.78 -5.22
N CYS A 185 12.09 0.68 -5.90
CA CYS A 185 11.38 -0.58 -6.12
C CYS A 185 11.42 -1.09 -7.57
N GLY A 186 11.93 -0.30 -8.52
CA GLY A 186 11.93 -0.70 -9.93
C GLY A 186 10.61 -0.48 -10.67
N ALA A 187 9.58 0.04 -9.99
CA ALA A 187 8.29 0.36 -10.60
C ALA A 187 8.39 1.49 -11.63
N SER A 188 7.52 1.47 -12.63
CA SER A 188 7.38 2.56 -13.60
C SER A 188 6.90 3.86 -12.92
N PRO A 189 7.32 5.04 -13.42
CA PRO A 189 6.87 6.35 -12.92
C PRO A 189 5.38 6.61 -13.15
#